data_AF-A0A4P2PVT4-F1
#
_entry.id   AF-A0A4P2PVT4-F1
#
_cell.length_a   1.000
_cell.length_b   1.000
_cell.length_c   1.000
_cell.angle_alpha   90.00
_cell.angle_beta   90.00
_cell.angle_gamma   90.00
#
_symmetry.space_group_name_H-M   'P 1'
#
loop_
_entity.id
_entity.type
_entity.pdbx_description
1 polymer ?
#
loop_
_entity_poly.entity_id
_entity_poly.type
_entity_poly.pdbx_seq_one_letter_code
_entity_poly.pdbx_strand_id
1 'polypeptide(L)'
;MKLRSLTLDALTIDDERSFRHVALYGDLKQALLRDGYRFRVPEADASWDRVVFLNLTFWSASEQGDLIPGDHIAADVVAHVAWHHLAHRALSGAGAPPSAEALLLAEAIASAFDLYLVGRLLGHAPDAEFLATQVPAMAEAAEAAGLSDAAFEALLASVSADPERAFEDLRALLFDVTTALRPCDSLSRAAEILAGFDAHRFAPLLHHYELSNWILSTRPLPSSPDPGARAVDAALRSAPVALAWLEERWVRPPAPMPPTSSDGAPST
;
A
#
# COMPACT_ATOMS: atom_id res chain seq x y z
N MET A 1 6.19 15.87 -22.53
CA MET A 1 5.38 14.68 -22.84
C MET A 1 3.95 15.01 -22.51
N LYS A 2 3.00 14.77 -23.41
CA LYS A 2 1.57 14.93 -23.08
C LYS A 2 1.08 13.68 -22.36
N LEU A 3 0.21 13.87 -21.38
CA LEU A 3 -0.40 12.80 -20.61
C LEU A 3 -1.90 12.76 -20.92
N ARG A 4 -2.40 11.60 -21.33
CA ARG A 4 -3.84 11.31 -21.37
C ARG A 4 -4.29 10.78 -20.01
N SER A 5 -5.57 10.94 -19.71
CA SER A 5 -6.17 10.48 -18.46
C SER A 5 -7.17 9.37 -18.77
N LEU A 6 -6.94 8.18 -18.20
CA LEU A 6 -7.76 6.99 -18.43
C LEU A 6 -8.37 6.51 -17.11
N THR A 7 -9.63 6.10 -17.14
CA THR A 7 -10.26 5.38 -16.03
C THR A 7 -9.87 3.90 -16.07
N LEU A 8 -10.06 3.18 -14.96
CA LEU A 8 -9.66 1.76 -14.88
C LEU A 8 -10.39 0.86 -15.91
N ASP A 9 -11.63 1.19 -16.28
CA ASP A 9 -12.39 0.46 -17.33
C ASP A 9 -11.87 0.70 -18.75
N ALA A 10 -11.00 1.71 -18.95
CA ALA A 10 -10.32 1.99 -20.20
C ALA A 10 -8.92 1.35 -20.28
N LEU A 11 -8.51 0.59 -19.26
CA LEU A 11 -7.23 -0.13 -19.21
C LEU A 11 -7.42 -1.64 -19.37
N THR A 12 -6.40 -2.30 -19.89
CA THR A 12 -6.25 -3.76 -19.84
C THR A 12 -5.51 -4.14 -18.57
N ILE A 13 -6.09 -5.03 -17.76
CA ILE A 13 -5.44 -5.52 -16.55
C ILE A 13 -4.72 -6.83 -16.86
N ASP A 14 -3.40 -6.83 -16.74
CA ASP A 14 -2.55 -8.00 -16.97
C ASP A 14 -2.62 -8.95 -15.77
N ASP A 15 -2.52 -10.26 -16.06
CA ASP A 15 -2.58 -11.36 -15.09
C ASP A 15 -3.76 -11.36 -14.10
N GLU A 16 -4.85 -10.61 -14.38
CA GLU A 16 -6.02 -10.51 -13.49
C GLU A 16 -6.63 -11.88 -13.14
N ARG A 17 -6.49 -12.87 -14.03
CA ARG A 17 -7.01 -14.22 -13.79
C ARG A 17 -6.39 -14.87 -12.55
N SER A 18 -5.10 -14.64 -12.31
CA SER A 18 -4.37 -15.20 -11.17
C SER A 18 -4.85 -14.64 -9.83
N PHE A 19 -5.55 -13.49 -9.84
CA PHE A 19 -6.02 -12.81 -8.64
C PHE A 19 -7.49 -13.13 -8.29
N ARG A 20 -8.22 -13.88 -9.14
CA ARG A 20 -9.67 -14.09 -9.00
C ARG A 20 -10.10 -14.79 -7.70
N HIS A 21 -9.24 -15.62 -7.11
CA HIS A 21 -9.52 -16.28 -5.83
C HIS A 21 -9.25 -15.38 -4.61
N VAL A 22 -8.60 -14.24 -4.82
CA VAL A 22 -8.36 -13.23 -3.78
C VAL A 22 -9.59 -12.33 -3.71
N ALA A 23 -10.54 -12.66 -2.84
CA ALA A 23 -11.82 -11.94 -2.77
C ALA A 23 -11.65 -10.41 -2.67
N LEU A 24 -10.70 -9.95 -1.85
CA LEU A 24 -10.45 -8.52 -1.63
C LEU A 24 -9.95 -7.80 -2.89
N TYR A 25 -9.28 -8.49 -3.81
CA TYR A 25 -8.83 -7.88 -5.08
C TYR A 25 -10.02 -7.34 -5.89
N GLY A 26 -11.10 -8.11 -5.99
CA GLY A 26 -12.31 -7.70 -6.68
C GLY A 26 -12.91 -6.43 -6.08
N ASP A 27 -12.96 -6.34 -4.74
CA ASP A 27 -13.50 -5.17 -4.05
C ASP A 27 -12.62 -3.93 -4.18
N LEU A 28 -11.30 -4.09 -4.15
CA LEU A 28 -10.34 -3.01 -4.38
C LEU A 28 -10.48 -2.43 -5.79
N LYS A 29 -10.59 -3.29 -6.81
CA LYS A 29 -10.90 -2.89 -8.19
C LYS A 29 -12.23 -2.13 -8.27
N GLN A 30 -13.27 -2.63 -7.60
CA GLN A 30 -14.57 -1.94 -7.58
C GLN A 30 -14.50 -0.58 -6.86
N ALA A 31 -13.67 -0.43 -5.82
CA ALA A 31 -13.49 0.85 -5.15
C ALA A 31 -12.92 1.91 -6.09
N LEU A 32 -11.91 1.56 -6.90
CA LEU A 32 -11.35 2.47 -7.91
C LEU A 32 -12.36 2.84 -9.00
N LEU A 33 -13.12 1.86 -9.50
CA LEU A 33 -14.16 2.08 -10.51
C LEU A 33 -15.27 3.00 -9.99
N ARG A 34 -15.80 2.72 -8.79
CA ARG A 34 -16.86 3.49 -8.15
C ARG A 34 -16.45 4.95 -7.93
N ASP A 35 -15.21 5.15 -7.51
CA ASP A 35 -14.69 6.47 -7.18
C ASP A 35 -14.14 7.20 -8.42
N GLY A 36 -14.17 6.55 -9.60
CA GLY A 36 -13.75 7.14 -10.87
C GLY A 36 -12.25 7.47 -10.92
N TYR A 37 -11.41 6.68 -10.22
CA TYR A 37 -9.96 6.90 -10.19
C TYR A 37 -9.38 6.92 -11.59
N ARG A 38 -8.45 7.84 -11.84
CA ARG A 38 -7.87 8.05 -13.15
C ARG A 38 -6.37 7.87 -13.13
N PHE A 39 -5.86 7.09 -14.07
CA PHE A 39 -4.44 6.93 -14.34
C PHE A 39 -3.98 7.97 -15.36
N ARG A 40 -2.69 8.30 -15.29
CA ARG A 40 -2.01 9.13 -16.30
C ARG A 40 -1.24 8.20 -17.22
N VAL A 41 -1.39 8.39 -18.53
CA VAL A 41 -0.69 7.59 -19.53
C VAL A 41 0.01 8.52 -20.51
N PRO A 42 1.30 8.34 -20.80
CA PRO A 42 1.98 9.05 -21.89
C PRO A 42 1.25 8.88 -23.23
N GLU A 43 1.15 9.95 -24.02
CA GLU A 43 0.67 9.85 -25.42
C GLU A 43 1.67 9.17 -26.36
N ALA A 44 2.96 9.13 -25.96
CA ALA A 44 4.03 8.46 -26.68
C ALA A 44 4.67 7.43 -25.75
N ASP A 45 5.21 6.35 -26.33
CA ASP A 45 5.81 5.25 -25.57
C ASP A 45 6.82 5.76 -24.53
N ALA A 46 6.67 5.25 -23.31
CA ALA A 46 7.59 5.50 -22.19
C ALA A 46 8.02 4.17 -21.58
N SER A 47 9.31 4.04 -21.26
CA SER A 47 9.81 2.90 -20.49
C SER A 47 9.28 2.95 -19.06
N TRP A 48 9.21 1.78 -18.42
CA TRP A 48 8.88 1.66 -17.00
C TRP A 48 9.81 2.51 -16.13
N ASP A 49 11.13 2.47 -16.37
CA ASP A 49 12.11 3.28 -15.62
C ASP A 49 11.80 4.78 -15.66
N ARG A 50 11.35 5.29 -16.81
CA ARG A 50 10.95 6.69 -16.95
C ARG A 50 9.69 6.99 -16.16
N VAL A 51 8.72 6.08 -16.18
CA VAL A 51 7.46 6.22 -15.45
C VAL A 51 7.69 6.17 -13.94
N VAL A 52 8.47 5.19 -13.46
CA VAL A 52 8.87 5.07 -12.06
C VAL A 52 9.60 6.32 -11.58
N PHE A 53 10.59 6.81 -12.35
CA PHE A 53 11.29 8.04 -12.01
C PHE A 53 10.32 9.24 -11.86
N LEU A 54 9.35 9.36 -12.77
CA LEU A 54 8.36 10.44 -12.72
C LEU A 54 7.42 10.30 -11.53
N ASN A 55 6.94 9.08 -11.23
CA ASN A 55 6.11 8.82 -10.06
C ASN A 55 6.87 9.14 -8.77
N LEU A 56 8.09 8.61 -8.59
CA LEU A 56 8.85 8.79 -7.36
C LEU A 56 9.31 10.24 -7.13
N THR A 57 9.51 11.02 -8.19
CA THR A 57 10.12 12.37 -8.07
C THR A 57 9.09 13.50 -8.15
N PHE A 58 8.03 13.33 -8.95
CA PHE A 58 7.11 14.43 -9.28
C PHE A 58 5.66 14.15 -8.97
N TRP A 59 5.29 12.90 -8.63
CA TRP A 59 3.92 12.63 -8.19
C TRP A 59 3.59 13.40 -6.92
N SER A 60 2.37 13.90 -6.84
CA SER A 60 1.85 14.52 -5.63
C SER A 60 0.41 14.06 -5.38
N ALA A 61 0.06 13.93 -4.11
CA ALA A 61 -1.30 13.60 -3.69
C ALA A 61 -2.35 14.61 -4.20
N SER A 62 -1.94 15.84 -4.51
CA SER A 62 -2.82 16.87 -5.09
C SER A 62 -3.11 16.68 -6.57
N GLU A 63 -2.19 16.10 -7.35
CA GLU A 63 -2.38 15.92 -8.79
C GLU A 63 -3.18 14.67 -9.14
N GLN A 64 -3.12 13.67 -8.25
CA GLN A 64 -3.75 12.34 -8.33
C GLN A 64 -3.54 11.60 -9.68
N GLY A 65 -3.57 10.28 -9.59
CA GLY A 65 -3.43 9.42 -10.75
C GLY A 65 -1.99 9.02 -11.02
N ASP A 66 -1.70 7.76 -10.72
CA ASP A 66 -0.43 7.13 -11.02
C ASP A 66 -0.14 7.18 -12.52
N LEU A 67 1.11 7.50 -12.84
CA LEU A 67 1.61 7.39 -14.19
C LEU A 67 1.88 5.91 -14.48
N ILE A 68 1.36 5.42 -15.60
CA ILE A 68 1.63 4.06 -16.13
C ILE A 68 2.15 4.18 -17.58
N PRO A 69 2.97 3.25 -18.06
CA PRO A 69 3.67 3.39 -19.35
C PRO A 69 2.75 3.29 -20.57
N GLY A 70 1.58 2.66 -20.42
CA GLY A 70 0.64 2.38 -21.51
C GLY A 70 -0.79 2.20 -21.02
N ASP A 71 -1.62 1.58 -21.85
CA ASP A 71 -3.01 1.20 -21.52
C ASP A 71 -3.11 -0.19 -20.84
N HIS A 72 -1.98 -0.73 -20.40
CA HIS A 72 -1.85 -1.96 -19.63
C HIS A 72 -1.41 -1.67 -18.20
N ILE A 73 -1.97 -2.41 -17.24
CA ILE A 73 -1.64 -2.31 -15.81
C ILE A 73 -1.66 -3.69 -15.17
N ALA A 74 -0.65 -4.01 -14.36
CA ALA A 74 -0.61 -5.28 -13.65
C ALA A 74 -1.65 -5.33 -12.51
N ALA A 75 -2.18 -6.52 -12.22
CA ALA A 75 -3.23 -6.69 -11.21
C ALA A 75 -2.78 -6.30 -9.79
N ASP A 76 -1.54 -6.55 -9.41
CA ASP A 76 -0.97 -6.10 -8.14
C ASP A 76 -0.94 -4.57 -8.04
N VAL A 77 -0.55 -3.87 -9.11
CA VAL A 77 -0.55 -2.40 -9.15
C VAL A 77 -1.97 -1.86 -8.94
N VAL A 78 -3.00 -2.50 -9.48
CA VAL A 78 -4.40 -2.12 -9.23
C VAL A 78 -4.73 -2.20 -7.74
N ALA A 79 -4.32 -3.27 -7.06
CA ALA A 79 -4.56 -3.42 -5.62
C ALA A 79 -3.77 -2.42 -4.77
N HIS A 80 -2.49 -2.22 -5.11
CA HIS A 80 -1.61 -1.27 -4.44
C HIS A 80 -2.14 0.17 -4.54
N VAL A 81 -2.51 0.60 -5.74
CA VAL A 81 -3.12 1.93 -5.99
C VAL A 81 -4.47 2.08 -5.29
N ALA A 82 -5.29 1.02 -5.24
CA ALA A 82 -6.54 1.05 -4.50
C ALA A 82 -6.34 1.34 -3.01
N TRP A 83 -5.30 0.78 -2.39
CA TRP A 83 -4.98 1.07 -0.99
C TRP A 83 -4.54 2.51 -0.77
N HIS A 84 -3.68 3.05 -1.64
CA HIS A 84 -3.31 4.47 -1.59
C HIS A 84 -4.52 5.40 -1.73
N HIS A 85 -5.39 5.13 -2.69
CA HIS A 85 -6.62 5.90 -2.90
C HIS A 85 -7.53 5.85 -1.66
N LEU A 86 -7.75 4.67 -1.11
CA LEU A 86 -8.60 4.48 0.07
C LEU A 86 -8.01 5.12 1.32
N ALA A 87 -6.70 4.98 1.54
CA ALA A 87 -5.99 5.60 2.65
C ALA A 87 -6.01 7.12 2.53
N HIS A 88 -5.76 7.67 1.34
CA HIS A 88 -5.86 9.10 1.08
C HIS A 88 -7.26 9.63 1.44
N ARG A 89 -8.32 8.95 0.99
CA ARG A 89 -9.71 9.30 1.29
C ARG A 89 -10.03 9.21 2.79
N ALA A 90 -9.48 8.23 3.50
CA ALA A 90 -9.74 8.02 4.93
C ALA A 90 -8.94 8.95 5.85
N LEU A 91 -7.73 9.34 5.45
CA LEU A 91 -6.76 10.05 6.30
C LEU A 91 -6.62 11.53 5.94
N SER A 92 -7.08 11.96 4.77
CA SER A 92 -7.01 13.37 4.39
C SER A 92 -8.21 14.13 4.95
N GLY A 93 -7.95 15.06 5.87
CA GLY A 93 -8.96 16.03 6.31
C GLY A 93 -9.37 16.95 5.17
N ALA A 94 -10.63 17.39 5.14
CA ALA A 94 -11.20 18.17 4.04
C ALA A 94 -10.29 19.36 3.65
N GLY A 95 -9.60 19.23 2.50
CA GLY A 95 -8.77 20.28 1.90
C GLY A 95 -7.34 20.42 2.45
N ALA A 96 -6.88 19.58 3.38
CA ALA A 96 -5.51 19.60 3.88
C ALA A 96 -4.61 18.60 3.12
N PRO A 97 -3.33 18.93 2.87
CA PRO A 97 -2.38 17.94 2.37
C PRO A 97 -2.20 16.82 3.40
N PRO A 98 -1.92 15.58 2.95
CA PRO A 98 -1.70 14.47 3.86
C PRO A 98 -0.47 14.73 4.74
N SER A 99 -0.54 14.29 6.01
CA SER A 99 0.62 14.31 6.89
C SER A 99 1.64 13.25 6.47
N ALA A 100 2.87 13.37 6.96
CA ALA A 100 3.87 12.32 6.74
C ALA A 100 3.45 10.98 7.36
N GLU A 101 2.93 10.95 8.59
CA GLU A 101 2.49 9.70 9.22
C GLU A 101 1.32 9.07 8.44
N ALA A 102 0.42 9.87 7.85
CA ALA A 102 -0.65 9.35 6.99
C ALA A 102 -0.11 8.71 5.70
N LEU A 103 0.87 9.35 5.04
CA LEU A 103 1.53 8.78 3.85
C LEU A 103 2.29 7.49 4.17
N LEU A 104 3.06 7.47 5.27
CA LEU A 104 3.79 6.28 5.71
C LEU A 104 2.84 5.13 6.06
N LEU A 105 1.69 5.42 6.68
CA LEU A 105 0.69 4.39 6.97
C LEU A 105 0.03 3.85 5.69
N ALA A 106 -0.31 4.72 4.73
CA ALA A 106 -0.87 4.33 3.45
C ALA A 106 0.07 3.38 2.70
N GLU A 107 1.35 3.76 2.63
CA GLU A 107 2.40 2.95 2.00
C GLU A 107 2.64 1.63 2.73
N ALA A 108 2.69 1.64 4.07
CA ALA A 108 2.81 0.41 4.86
C ALA A 108 1.62 -0.56 4.63
N ILE A 109 0.40 -0.05 4.44
CA ILE A 109 -0.77 -0.87 4.10
C ILE A 109 -0.63 -1.45 2.69
N ALA A 110 -0.30 -0.62 1.70
CA ALA A 110 -0.18 -1.05 0.30
C ALA A 110 0.96 -2.09 0.13
N SER A 111 2.15 -1.78 0.63
CA SER A 111 3.32 -2.67 0.60
C SER A 111 3.11 -3.98 1.38
N ALA A 112 2.43 -3.95 2.53
CA ALA A 112 2.11 -5.18 3.24
C ALA A 112 1.05 -6.03 2.51
N PHE A 113 0.18 -5.38 1.72
CA PHE A 113 -0.77 -6.09 0.88
C PHE A 113 -0.07 -6.85 -0.26
N ASP A 114 1.05 -6.35 -0.75
CA ASP A 114 1.85 -7.08 -1.74
C ASP A 114 2.40 -8.40 -1.14
N LEU A 115 2.83 -8.40 0.13
CA LEU A 115 3.18 -9.64 0.83
C LEU A 115 1.98 -10.58 1.03
N TYR A 116 0.80 -10.02 1.34
CA TYR A 116 -0.44 -10.79 1.42
C TYR A 116 -0.73 -11.49 0.08
N LEU A 117 -0.59 -10.77 -1.04
CA LEU A 117 -0.75 -11.32 -2.38
C LEU A 117 0.24 -12.45 -2.63
N VAL A 118 1.52 -12.30 -2.25
CA VAL A 118 2.50 -13.39 -2.33
C VAL A 118 1.99 -14.64 -1.61
N GLY A 119 1.54 -14.50 -0.36
CA GLY A 119 1.02 -15.63 0.42
C GLY A 119 -0.20 -16.31 -0.19
N ARG A 120 -1.15 -15.52 -0.73
CA ARG A 120 -2.37 -16.03 -1.38
C ARG A 120 -2.09 -16.68 -2.73
N LEU A 121 -1.11 -16.18 -3.49
CA LEU A 121 -0.81 -16.66 -4.84
C LEU A 121 0.06 -17.92 -4.81
N LEU A 122 1.04 -18.03 -3.92
CA LEU A 122 1.93 -19.21 -3.82
C LEU A 122 1.16 -20.55 -3.76
N GLY A 123 0.04 -20.59 -3.06
CA GLY A 123 -0.78 -21.81 -2.90
C GLY A 123 -1.84 -22.05 -3.98
N HIS A 124 -2.08 -21.10 -4.89
CA HIS A 124 -3.26 -21.13 -5.78
C HIS A 124 -2.96 -20.80 -7.25
N ALA A 125 -1.98 -19.91 -7.48
CA ALA A 125 -1.54 -19.46 -8.79
C ALA A 125 -0.01 -19.24 -8.76
N PRO A 126 0.78 -20.32 -8.62
CA PRO A 126 2.24 -20.22 -8.48
C PRO A 126 2.94 -19.66 -9.72
N ASP A 127 2.28 -19.70 -10.88
CA ASP A 127 2.77 -19.18 -12.15
C ASP A 127 2.36 -17.71 -12.41
N ALA A 128 1.80 -17.02 -11.40
CA ALA A 128 1.41 -15.61 -11.53
C ALA A 128 2.63 -14.73 -11.86
N GLU A 129 2.46 -13.78 -12.78
CA GLU A 129 3.54 -12.90 -13.24
C GLU A 129 4.10 -12.05 -12.09
N PHE A 130 3.23 -11.66 -11.15
CA PHE A 130 3.60 -10.98 -9.91
C PHE A 130 4.59 -11.78 -9.06
N LEU A 131 4.40 -13.11 -8.92
CA LEU A 131 5.33 -13.94 -8.15
C LEU A 131 6.69 -14.06 -8.85
N ALA A 132 6.70 -14.07 -10.18
CA ALA A 132 7.92 -14.19 -10.98
C ALA A 132 8.86 -12.99 -10.83
N THR A 133 8.36 -11.84 -10.38
CA THR A 133 9.17 -10.64 -10.09
C THR A 133 9.40 -10.43 -8.60
N GLN A 134 8.36 -10.62 -7.77
CA GLN A 134 8.43 -10.31 -6.35
C GLN A 134 9.26 -11.30 -5.55
N VAL A 135 9.08 -12.60 -5.76
CA VAL A 135 9.78 -13.62 -4.96
C VAL A 135 11.29 -13.55 -5.16
N PRO A 136 11.82 -13.41 -6.41
CA PRO A 136 13.24 -13.19 -6.61
C PRO A 136 13.77 -11.92 -5.95
N ALA A 137 13.06 -10.79 -6.07
CA ALA A 137 13.48 -9.53 -5.45
C ALA A 137 13.51 -9.62 -3.91
N MET A 138 12.54 -10.31 -3.31
CA MET A 138 12.52 -10.59 -1.87
C MET A 138 13.67 -11.52 -1.46
N ALA A 139 13.99 -12.53 -2.28
CA ALA A 139 15.08 -13.46 -2.03
C ALA A 139 16.44 -12.75 -2.03
N GLU A 140 16.69 -11.89 -3.04
CA GLU A 140 17.91 -11.08 -3.13
C GLU A 140 18.08 -10.16 -1.92
N ALA A 141 17.00 -9.49 -1.48
CA ALA A 141 17.02 -8.64 -0.30
C ALA A 141 17.29 -9.44 0.99
N ALA A 142 16.66 -10.61 1.13
CA ALA A 142 16.81 -11.48 2.28
C ALA A 142 18.24 -12.05 2.37
N GLU A 143 18.82 -12.48 1.25
CA GLU A 143 20.21 -12.96 1.17
C GLU A 143 21.19 -11.84 1.54
N ALA A 144 20.99 -10.63 1.00
CA ALA A 144 21.81 -9.47 1.34
C ALA A 144 21.74 -9.10 2.84
N ALA A 145 20.61 -9.40 3.50
CA ALA A 145 20.42 -9.26 4.94
C ALA A 145 20.93 -10.45 5.77
N GLY A 146 21.52 -11.48 5.13
CA GLY A 146 22.11 -12.65 5.78
C GLY A 146 21.14 -13.79 6.09
N LEU A 147 19.93 -13.77 5.53
CA LEU A 147 18.99 -14.89 5.62
C LEU A 147 19.38 -15.97 4.62
N SER A 148 19.43 -17.23 5.05
CA SER A 148 19.71 -18.35 4.14
C SER A 148 18.49 -18.72 3.29
N ASP A 149 18.72 -19.34 2.14
CA ASP A 149 17.65 -19.82 1.24
C ASP A 149 16.61 -20.67 1.96
N ALA A 150 17.04 -21.62 2.80
CA ALA A 150 16.14 -22.48 3.57
C ALA A 150 15.30 -21.69 4.59
N ALA A 151 15.87 -20.64 5.18
CA ALA A 151 15.14 -19.77 6.10
C ALA A 151 14.18 -18.83 5.35
N PHE A 152 14.54 -18.39 4.14
CA PHE A 152 13.65 -17.62 3.26
C PHE A 152 12.48 -18.47 2.75
N GLU A 153 12.71 -19.72 2.34
CA GLU A 153 11.65 -20.66 1.98
C GLU A 153 10.68 -20.90 3.15
N ALA A 154 11.22 -21.08 4.36
CA ALA A 154 10.40 -21.21 5.58
C ALA A 154 9.60 -19.93 5.88
N LEU A 155 10.17 -18.76 5.62
CA LEU A 155 9.47 -17.47 5.72
C LEU A 155 8.28 -17.44 4.75
N LEU A 156 8.47 -17.74 3.47
CA LEU A 156 7.41 -17.77 2.46
C LEU A 156 6.33 -18.81 2.78
N ALA A 157 6.73 -20.00 3.27
CA ALA A 157 5.78 -21.01 3.73
C ALA A 157 4.91 -20.48 4.88
N SER A 158 5.51 -19.73 5.83
CA SER A 158 4.75 -19.10 6.92
C SER A 158 3.80 -18.00 6.43
N VAL A 159 4.20 -17.24 5.41
CA VAL A 159 3.37 -16.20 4.77
C VAL A 159 2.20 -16.84 4.02
N SER A 160 2.41 -17.95 3.32
CA SER A 160 1.35 -18.66 2.62
C SER A 160 0.38 -19.37 3.59
N ALA A 161 0.87 -19.83 4.73
CA ALA A 161 0.04 -20.49 5.76
C ALA A 161 -0.91 -19.52 6.49
N ASP A 162 -0.50 -18.27 6.69
CA ASP A 162 -1.31 -17.23 7.36
C ASP A 162 -1.02 -15.84 6.75
N PRO A 163 -1.56 -15.56 5.54
CA PRO A 163 -1.27 -14.33 4.82
C PRO A 163 -1.89 -13.10 5.52
N GLU A 164 -3.04 -13.26 6.18
CA GLU A 164 -3.66 -12.20 6.97
C GLU A 164 -2.79 -11.77 8.16
N ARG A 165 -2.14 -12.72 8.85
CA ARG A 165 -1.18 -12.38 9.91
C ARG A 165 0.12 -11.81 9.35
N ALA A 166 0.59 -12.32 8.22
CA ALA A 166 1.76 -11.78 7.52
C ALA A 166 1.57 -10.31 7.12
N PHE A 167 0.39 -9.96 6.60
CA PHE A 167 0.00 -8.59 6.34
C PHE A 167 0.17 -7.70 7.57
N GLU A 168 -0.45 -8.05 8.70
CA GLU A 168 -0.43 -7.18 9.88
C GLU A 168 0.98 -7.03 10.47
N ASP A 169 1.74 -8.14 10.58
CA ASP A 169 3.09 -8.10 11.13
C ASP A 169 4.03 -7.24 10.26
N LEU A 170 3.93 -7.34 8.93
CA LEU A 170 4.74 -6.52 8.03
C LEU A 170 4.28 -5.06 8.07
N ARG A 171 2.97 -4.80 7.96
CA ARG A 171 2.41 -3.45 7.99
C ARG A 171 2.84 -2.70 9.25
N ALA A 172 2.73 -3.34 10.41
CA ALA A 172 3.15 -2.78 11.70
C ALA A 172 4.66 -2.49 11.71
N LEU A 173 5.50 -3.42 11.26
CA LEU A 173 6.94 -3.22 11.15
C LEU A 173 7.29 -2.02 10.26
N LEU A 174 6.73 -1.96 9.05
CA LEU A 174 7.02 -0.91 8.08
C LEU A 174 6.63 0.46 8.64
N PHE A 175 5.47 0.56 9.28
CA PHE A 175 5.02 1.79 9.91
C PHE A 175 5.90 2.18 11.12
N ASP A 176 6.23 1.23 11.99
CA ASP A 176 7.06 1.48 13.18
C ASP A 176 8.48 1.92 12.82
N VAL A 177 9.12 1.23 11.86
CA VAL A 177 10.48 1.56 11.41
C VAL A 177 10.52 2.94 10.78
N THR A 178 9.60 3.25 9.86
CA THR A 178 9.63 4.52 9.14
C THR A 178 9.24 5.71 10.00
N THR A 179 8.27 5.56 10.91
CA THR A 179 7.92 6.62 11.85
C THR A 179 9.02 6.89 12.88
N ALA A 180 9.78 5.86 13.28
CA ALA A 180 10.94 6.01 14.16
C ALA A 180 12.15 6.63 13.44
N LEU A 181 12.43 6.22 12.20
CA LEU A 181 13.56 6.71 11.42
C LEU A 181 13.37 8.13 10.89
N ARG A 182 12.14 8.52 10.54
CA ARG A 182 11.89 9.82 9.92
C ARG A 182 12.37 11.03 10.74
N PRO A 183 12.14 11.14 12.06
CA PRO A 183 12.65 12.27 12.84
C PRO A 183 14.15 12.16 13.15
N CYS A 184 14.84 11.08 12.75
CA CYS A 184 16.25 10.93 13.05
C CYS A 184 17.12 11.90 12.24
N ASP A 185 18.02 12.56 12.97
CA ASP A 185 18.98 13.54 12.46
C ASP A 185 20.42 13.02 12.45
N SER A 186 20.68 11.81 12.97
CA SER A 186 22.01 11.22 13.06
C SER A 186 22.06 9.76 12.62
N LEU A 187 23.19 9.38 12.02
CA LEU A 187 23.45 8.01 11.57
C LEU A 187 23.46 7.02 12.73
N SER A 188 24.08 7.36 13.86
CA SER A 188 24.14 6.48 15.03
C SER A 188 22.75 6.15 15.57
N ARG A 189 21.86 7.16 15.67
CA ARG A 189 20.50 6.94 16.14
C ARG A 189 19.68 6.09 15.16
N ALA A 190 19.82 6.35 13.86
CA ALA A 190 19.17 5.53 12.83
C ALA A 190 19.62 4.07 12.89
N ALA A 191 20.92 3.82 13.10
CA ALA A 191 21.47 2.48 13.26
C ALA A 191 20.92 1.77 14.51
N GLU A 192 20.81 2.46 15.65
CA GLU A 192 20.20 1.92 16.87
C GLU A 192 18.72 1.54 16.66
N ILE A 193 17.97 2.37 15.92
CA ILE A 193 16.56 2.10 15.61
C ILE A 193 16.45 0.84 14.77
N LEU A 194 17.22 0.74 13.67
CA LEU A 194 17.23 -0.44 12.81
C LEU A 194 17.59 -1.72 13.59
N ALA A 195 18.64 -1.66 14.40
CA ALA A 195 19.05 -2.80 15.24
C ALA A 195 17.95 -3.24 16.23
N GLY A 196 17.09 -2.31 16.66
CA GLY A 196 15.93 -2.61 17.50
C GLY A 196 14.87 -3.51 16.82
N PHE A 197 14.89 -3.60 15.50
CA PHE A 197 13.96 -4.41 14.71
C PHE A 197 14.57 -5.71 14.18
N ASP A 198 15.87 -5.99 14.38
CA ASP A 198 16.56 -7.18 13.84
C ASP A 198 15.90 -8.51 14.24
N ALA A 199 15.25 -8.54 15.40
CA ALA A 199 14.52 -9.72 15.89
C ALA A 199 13.16 -9.95 15.20
N HIS A 200 12.67 -9.00 14.39
CA HIS A 200 11.41 -9.14 13.70
C HIS A 200 11.53 -10.10 12.52
N ARG A 201 10.53 -10.98 12.32
CA ARG A 201 10.58 -12.01 11.27
C ARG A 201 10.76 -11.47 9.84
N PHE A 202 10.29 -10.24 9.59
CA PHE A 202 10.41 -9.55 8.30
C PHE A 202 11.55 -8.51 8.25
N ALA A 203 12.38 -8.42 9.28
CA ALA A 203 13.54 -7.52 9.26
C ALA A 203 14.45 -7.74 8.02
N PRO A 204 14.72 -8.98 7.57
CA PRO A 204 15.51 -9.22 6.36
C PRO A 204 14.90 -8.66 5.07
N LEU A 205 13.60 -8.34 5.06
CA LEU A 205 12.90 -7.82 3.88
C LEU A 205 12.82 -6.29 3.87
N LEU A 206 13.30 -5.57 4.89
CA LEU A 206 13.15 -4.11 4.95
C LEU A 206 13.74 -3.38 3.75
N HIS A 207 14.82 -3.90 3.16
CA HIS A 207 15.44 -3.29 1.98
C HIS A 207 14.59 -3.44 0.72
N HIS A 208 13.85 -4.55 0.59
CA HIS A 208 12.94 -4.79 -0.52
C HIS A 208 11.85 -3.71 -0.62
N TYR A 209 11.39 -3.17 0.50
CA TYR A 209 10.36 -2.14 0.56
C TYR A 209 10.88 -0.70 0.40
N GLU A 210 12.16 -0.51 0.04
CA GLU A 210 12.74 0.80 -0.30
C GLU A 210 12.45 1.94 0.71
N LEU A 211 12.50 1.66 2.03
CA LEU A 211 12.10 2.62 3.07
C LEU A 211 12.78 4.00 2.97
N SER A 212 13.98 4.06 2.39
CA SER A 212 14.67 5.32 2.11
C SER A 212 13.85 6.25 1.22
N ASN A 213 13.16 5.72 0.21
CA ASN A 213 12.32 6.50 -0.70
C ASN A 213 11.15 7.12 0.06
N TRP A 214 10.50 6.36 0.94
CA TRP A 214 9.38 6.84 1.76
C TRP A 214 9.81 7.91 2.75
N ILE A 215 10.96 7.72 3.40
CA ILE A 215 11.51 8.69 4.35
C ILE A 215 11.90 9.98 3.62
N LEU A 216 12.58 9.88 2.47
CA LEU A 216 13.01 11.05 1.70
C LEU A 216 11.81 11.82 1.12
N SER A 217 10.78 11.15 0.63
CA SER A 217 9.57 11.79 0.08
C SER A 217 8.74 12.52 1.15
N THR A 218 8.77 12.04 2.39
CA THR A 218 8.01 12.62 3.52
C THR A 218 8.79 13.61 4.38
N ARG A 219 10.09 13.82 4.12
CA ARG A 219 10.94 14.79 4.84
C ARG A 219 10.45 16.25 4.74
N PRO A 220 9.95 16.75 3.60
CA PRO A 220 9.48 18.14 3.49
C PRO A 220 8.22 18.42 4.32
N LEU A 221 7.48 17.38 4.73
CA LEU A 221 6.23 17.51 5.48
C LEU A 221 6.50 17.74 6.98
N PRO A 222 5.55 18.35 7.73
CA PRO A 222 5.68 18.52 9.17
C PRO A 222 5.92 17.21 9.91
N SER A 223 6.76 17.24 10.95
CA SER A 223 7.07 16.06 11.77
C SER A 223 6.09 15.78 12.89
N SER A 224 5.05 16.61 13.02
CA SER A 224 4.02 16.44 14.04
C SER A 224 3.32 15.10 13.90
N PRO A 225 3.07 14.40 15.02
CA PRO A 225 2.16 13.26 15.07
C PRO A 225 0.84 13.52 14.37
N ASP A 226 0.32 12.52 13.67
CA ASP A 226 -1.02 12.55 13.09
C ASP A 226 -1.97 11.69 13.95
N PRO A 227 -2.89 12.32 14.71
CA PRO A 227 -3.84 11.58 15.54
C PRO A 227 -4.75 10.63 14.74
N GLY A 228 -5.08 10.97 13.49
CA GLY A 228 -5.90 10.15 12.61
C GLY A 228 -5.16 8.90 12.16
N ALA A 229 -3.93 9.06 11.66
CA ALA A 229 -3.09 7.93 11.27
C ALA A 229 -2.83 6.99 12.47
N ARG A 230 -2.50 7.55 13.64
CA ARG A 230 -2.27 6.76 14.87
C ARG A 230 -3.53 6.04 15.36
N ALA A 231 -4.69 6.67 15.25
CA ALA A 231 -5.95 6.03 15.61
C ALA A 231 -6.28 4.84 14.70
N VAL A 232 -6.00 4.97 13.40
CA VAL A 232 -6.13 3.86 12.45
C VAL A 232 -5.13 2.75 12.77
N ASP A 233 -3.84 3.06 12.93
CA ASP A 233 -2.82 2.06 13.29
C ASP A 233 -3.18 1.31 14.57
N ALA A 234 -3.62 2.01 15.63
CA ALA A 234 -4.07 1.39 16.86
C ALA A 234 -5.29 0.48 16.66
N ALA A 235 -6.23 0.88 15.79
CA ALA A 235 -7.40 0.08 15.46
C ALA A 235 -7.04 -1.19 14.67
N LEU A 236 -6.09 -1.11 13.74
CA LEU A 236 -5.58 -2.26 12.99
C LEU A 236 -4.89 -3.26 13.91
N ARG A 237 -4.01 -2.80 14.81
CA ARG A 237 -3.33 -3.66 15.79
C ARG A 237 -4.28 -4.34 16.78
N SER A 238 -5.41 -3.71 17.05
CA SER A 238 -6.43 -4.23 17.97
C SER A 238 -7.44 -5.15 17.29
N ALA A 239 -7.49 -5.14 15.95
CA ALA A 239 -8.43 -5.94 15.19
C ALA A 239 -8.00 -7.42 15.18
N PRO A 240 -8.95 -8.38 15.25
CA PRO A 240 -8.62 -9.79 15.07
C PRO A 240 -7.97 -10.08 13.71
N VAL A 241 -8.42 -9.37 12.66
CA VAL A 241 -7.87 -9.41 11.31
C VAL A 241 -7.87 -7.98 10.75
N ALA A 242 -6.69 -7.39 10.59
CA ALA A 242 -6.54 -6.01 10.12
C ALA A 242 -7.15 -5.78 8.72
N LEU A 243 -7.01 -6.74 7.80
CA LEU A 243 -7.62 -6.65 6.47
C LEU A 243 -9.15 -6.63 6.51
N ALA A 244 -9.78 -7.42 7.39
CA ALA A 244 -11.23 -7.38 7.56
C ALA A 244 -11.69 -6.02 8.10
N TRP A 245 -10.93 -5.44 9.03
CA TRP A 245 -11.20 -4.09 9.54
C TRP A 245 -11.15 -3.03 8.42
N LEU A 246 -10.13 -3.12 7.55
CA LEU A 246 -9.95 -2.23 6.40
C LEU A 246 -11.05 -2.43 5.35
N GLU A 247 -11.40 -3.68 5.06
CA GLU A 247 -12.46 -4.02 4.12
C GLU A 247 -13.81 -3.41 4.55
N GLU A 248 -14.20 -3.64 5.80
CA GLU A 248 -15.48 -3.16 6.36
C GLU A 248 -15.58 -1.63 6.40
N ARG A 249 -14.47 -0.94 6.67
CA ARG A 249 -14.49 0.52 6.86
C ARG A 249 -14.13 1.32 5.63
N TRP A 250 -13.22 0.82 4.80
CA TRP A 250 -12.66 1.59 3.69
C TRP A 250 -13.15 1.06 2.35
N VAL A 251 -13.19 -0.26 2.16
CA VAL A 251 -13.51 -0.82 0.84
C VAL A 251 -15.02 -0.87 0.59
N ARG A 252 -15.75 -1.40 1.59
CA ARG A 252 -17.21 -1.57 1.60
C ARG A 252 -17.85 -0.74 2.73
N PRO A 253 -17.66 0.60 2.76
CA PRO A 253 -18.19 1.41 3.85
C PRO A 253 -19.73 1.26 3.90
N PRO A 254 -20.32 1.17 5.10
CA PRO A 254 -21.77 1.13 5.24
C PRO A 254 -22.38 2.35 4.54
N ALA A 255 -23.51 2.16 3.86
CA ALA A 255 -24.21 3.25 3.19
C ALA A 255 -24.46 4.40 4.18
N PRO A 256 -24.25 5.66 3.77
CA PRO A 256 -24.55 6.80 4.64
C PRO A 256 -26.01 6.68 5.08
N MET A 257 -26.25 6.76 6.40
CA MET A 257 -27.60 6.75 6.92
C MET A 257 -28.40 7.88 6.26
N PRO A 258 -29.65 7.63 5.82
CA PRO A 258 -30.47 8.68 5.23
C PRO A 258 -30.57 9.85 6.22
N PRO A 259 -30.54 11.10 5.74
CA PRO A 259 -30.67 12.25 6.61
C PRO A 259 -31.98 12.09 7.40
N THR A 260 -31.89 12.13 8.72
CA THR A 260 -33.08 12.13 9.58
C THR A 260 -33.90 13.34 9.21
N SER A 261 -35.04 13.12 8.55
CA SER A 261 -36.05 14.14 8.30
C SER A 261 -36.41 14.76 9.64
N SER A 262 -35.93 15.97 9.91
CA SER A 262 -36.48 16.79 10.97
C SER A 262 -37.85 17.27 10.48
N ASP A 263 -38.86 16.42 10.64
CA ASP A 263 -40.24 16.76 10.38
C ASP A 263 -40.72 17.81 11.39
N GLY A 264 -41.30 18.87 10.84
CA GLY A 264 -42.54 19.45 11.35
C GLY A 264 -42.40 20.40 12.54
N ALA A 265 -41.92 21.63 12.29
CA ALA A 265 -42.42 22.76 13.08
C ALA A 265 -43.86 23.06 12.62
N PRO A 266 -44.88 22.97 13.49
CA PRO A 266 -46.24 23.35 13.11
C PRO A 266 -46.31 24.85 12.95
N SER A 267 -46.82 25.31 11.81
CA SER A 267 -47.17 26.71 11.60
C SER A 267 -48.32 27.10 12.54
N THR A 268 -48.09 28.09 13.38
CA THR A 268 -49.12 28.87 14.09
C THR A 268 -49.20 30.26 13.51
#